data_AF-A0A7I7UBX4-F1
#
_entry.id   AF-A0A7I7UBX4-F1
#
_cell.length_a   1.000
_cell.length_b   1.000
_cell.length_c   1.000
_cell.angle_alpha   90.00
_cell.angle_beta   90.00
_cell.angle_gamma   90.00
#
_symmetry.space_group_name_H-M   'P 1'
#
loop_
_entity.id
_entity.type
_entity.pdbx_description
1 polymer ?
#
loop_
_entity_poly.entity_id
_entity_poly.type
_entity_poly.pdbx_seq_one_letter_code
_entity_poly.pdbx_strand_id
1 'polypeptide(L)' 'MQSRPDEITCPTCRGPARRMIAAPNLGRSAGTAMALQDATRSTADTPGVVSAPPRKAPGRKVTTNPLHQKLPRP' A
#
# COMPACT_ATOMS: atom_id res chain seq x y z
N MET A 1 13.44 -20.28 12.23
CA MET A 1 12.65 -20.38 10.98
C MET A 1 11.92 -21.72 10.98
N GLN A 2 10.60 -21.74 10.76
CA GLN A 2 9.89 -23.02 10.47
C GLN A 2 10.13 -23.40 9.02
N SER A 3 10.55 -24.65 8.77
CA SER A 3 10.59 -25.21 7.42
C SER A 3 9.16 -25.36 6.88
N ARG A 4 8.93 -24.89 5.65
CA ARG A 4 7.63 -24.96 4.96
C ARG A 4 7.83 -25.74 3.65
N PRO A 5 7.24 -26.93 3.48
CA PRO A 5 7.46 -27.77 2.31
C PRO A 5 6.78 -27.22 1.04
N ASP A 6 7.36 -27.50 -0.13
CA ASP A 6 6.83 -27.10 -1.44
C ASP A 6 5.77 -28.05 -1.99
N GLU A 7 5.66 -29.26 -1.44
CA GLU A 7 4.64 -30.25 -1.81
C GLU A 7 4.09 -30.92 -0.55
N ILE A 8 2.77 -31.08 -0.51
CA ILE A 8 2.05 -31.84 0.52
C ILE A 8 1.08 -32.82 -0.14
N THR A 9 0.67 -33.85 0.60
CA THR A 9 -0.45 -34.70 0.17
C THR A 9 -1.76 -33.96 0.44
N CYS A 10 -2.62 -33.84 -0.59
CA CYS A 10 -3.92 -33.22 -0.45
C CYS A 10 -4.81 -34.01 0.53
N PRO A 11 -5.36 -33.40 1.59
CA PRO A 11 -6.20 -34.12 2.56
C PRO A 11 -7.53 -34.60 1.96
N THR A 12 -7.97 -34.01 0.85
CA THR A 12 -9.25 -34.33 0.20
C THR A 12 -9.11 -35.43 -0.85
N CYS A 13 -8.20 -35.26 -1.81
CA CYS A 13 -8.07 -36.19 -2.95
C CYS A 13 -6.84 -37.09 -2.90
N ARG A 14 -5.97 -36.96 -1.88
CA ARG A 14 -4.71 -37.72 -1.70
C ARG A 14 -3.68 -37.56 -2.82
N GLY A 15 -3.91 -36.67 -3.79
CA GLY A 15 -2.95 -36.33 -4.83
C GLY A 15 -1.84 -35.38 -4.34
N PRO A 16 -0.78 -35.19 -5.15
CA PRO A 16 0.29 -34.23 -4.86
C PRO A 16 -0.25 -32.80 -4.99
N ALA A 17 -0.16 -32.02 -3.92
CA ALA A 17 -0.53 -30.61 -3.89
C ALA A 17 0.74 -29.75 -3.78
N ARG A 18 1.08 -29.07 -4.87
CA ARG A 18 2.25 -28.19 -4.96
C ARG A 18 1.92 -26.78 -4.49
N ARG A 19 2.90 -26.13 -3.89
CA ARG A 19 2.82 -24.72 -3.55
C ARG A 19 2.80 -23.89 -4.83
N MET A 20 1.74 -23.10 -4.99
CA MET A 20 1.62 -22.13 -6.08
C MET A 20 2.23 -20.78 -5.65
N ILE A 21 1.64 -19.67 -6.08
CA ILE A 21 2.08 -18.31 -5.78
C ILE A 21 2.02 -18.08 -4.27
N ALA A 22 3.17 -17.95 -3.64
CA ALA A 22 3.30 -17.48 -2.27
C ALA A 22 3.71 -16.00 -2.29
N ALA A 23 3.28 -15.26 -1.28
CA ALA A 23 3.61 -13.85 -1.14
C ALA A 23 4.37 -13.61 0.17
N PRO A 24 5.59 -14.18 0.30
CA PRO A 24 6.31 -14.32 1.57
C PRO A 24 6.70 -12.98 2.22
N ASN A 25 6.63 -11.88 1.47
CA ASN A 25 7.00 -10.55 1.95
C ASN A 25 5.79 -9.61 2.18
N LEU A 26 4.54 -10.05 1.98
CA LEU A 26 3.37 -9.16 2.09
C LEU A 26 3.25 -8.47 3.47
N GLY A 27 3.66 -9.14 4.55
CA GLY A 27 3.64 -8.57 5.90
C GLY A 27 4.99 -8.05 6.39
N ARG A 28 6.05 -8.11 5.58
CA ARG A 28 7.41 -7.79 6.03
C ARG A 28 7.67 -6.28 6.08
N SER A 29 6.87 -5.50 5.38
CA SER A 29 6.84 -4.04 5.49
C SER A 29 5.51 -3.63 6.13
N ALA A 30 5.53 -3.32 7.43
CA ALA A 30 4.47 -2.57 8.11
C ALA A 30 4.46 -1.11 7.62
N GLY A 31 4.26 -0.92 6.32
CA GLY A 31 4.41 0.34 5.61
C GLY A 31 3.07 0.95 5.21
N THR A 32 3.16 2.09 4.53
CA THR A 32 2.01 2.88 4.07
C THR A 32 1.03 2.08 3.22
N ALA A 33 1.50 1.11 2.43
CA ALA A 33 0.64 0.27 1.60
C ALA A 33 -0.27 -0.65 2.42
N MET A 34 0.24 -1.26 3.49
CA MET A 34 -0.55 -2.13 4.38
C MET A 34 -1.51 -1.30 5.23
N ALA A 35 -1.04 -0.16 5.77
CA ALA A 35 -1.90 0.78 6.49
C ALA A 35 -3.06 1.32 5.62
N LEU A 36 -2.84 1.51 4.33
CA LEU A 36 -3.89 1.93 3.39
C LEU A 36 -4.97 0.86 3.21
N GLN A 37 -4.57 -0.42 3.16
CA GLN A 37 -5.54 -1.53 3.07
C GLN A 37 -6.41 -1.61 4.32
N ASP A 38 -5.81 -1.51 5.50
CA ASP A 38 -6.53 -1.53 6.77
C ASP A 38 -7.46 -0.32 6.90
N ALA A 39 -6.98 0.88 6.55
CA ALA A 39 -7.80 2.09 6.54
C ALA A 39 -9.01 1.94 5.60
N THR A 40 -8.80 1.39 4.40
CA THR A 40 -9.89 1.16 3.43
C THR A 40 -10.93 0.19 4.00
N ARG A 41 -10.49 -0.93 4.59
CA ARG A 41 -11.38 -1.91 5.23
C ARG A 41 -12.20 -1.28 6.36
N SER A 42 -11.59 -0.44 7.19
CA SER A 42 -12.24 0.20 8.33
C SER A 42 -13.40 1.14 7.94
N THR A 43 -13.44 1.63 6.70
CA THR A 43 -14.51 2.54 6.25
C THR A 43 -15.88 1.86 6.13
N ALA A 44 -15.91 0.53 6.03
CA ALA A 44 -17.16 -0.23 5.99
C ALA A 44 -17.90 -0.20 7.34
N ASP A 45 -17.16 -0.29 8.44
CA ASP A 45 -17.71 -0.34 9.80
C ASP A 45 -17.72 1.04 10.48
N THR A 46 -16.69 1.84 10.22
CA THR A 46 -16.49 3.17 10.81
C THR A 46 -16.13 4.18 9.72
N PRO A 47 -17.11 4.64 8.93
CA PRO A 47 -16.85 5.63 7.90
C PRO A 47 -16.39 6.96 8.52
N GLY A 48 -15.29 7.51 8.01
CA GLY A 48 -14.79 8.81 8.43
C GLY A 48 -15.71 9.94 7.97
N VAL A 49 -16.63 10.38 8.82
CA VAL A 49 -17.45 11.57 8.57
C VAL A 49 -16.61 12.84 8.76
N VAL A 50 -16.47 13.62 7.69
CA VAL A 50 -15.67 14.84 7.67
C VAL A 50 -16.49 15.98 8.27
N SER A 51 -16.12 16.44 9.47
CA SER A 51 -16.79 17.57 10.14
C SER A 51 -16.38 18.95 9.60
N ALA A 52 -15.25 19.02 8.91
CA ALA A 52 -14.75 20.22 8.25
C ALA A 52 -13.80 19.82 7.10
N PRO A 53 -13.75 20.61 6.00
CA PRO A 53 -12.86 20.31 4.88
C PRO A 53 -11.40 20.18 5.32
N PRO A 54 -10.61 19.29 4.69
CA PRO A 54 -9.21 19.08 5.05
C PRO A 54 -8.41 20.37 4.93
N ARG A 55 -7.44 20.55 5.82
CA ARG A 55 -6.57 21.74 5.81
C ARG A 55 -5.89 21.86 4.45
N LYS A 56 -5.91 23.08 3.90
CA LYS A 56 -5.24 23.39 2.63
C LYS A 56 -3.78 22.97 2.72
N ALA A 57 -3.33 22.14 1.77
CA ALA A 57 -1.93 21.77 1.66
C ALA A 57 -1.06 23.04 1.51
N PRO A 58 0.17 23.06 2.04
CA PRO A 58 1.06 24.19 1.86
C PRO A 58 1.25 24.46 0.36
N GLY A 59 1.19 25.74 -0.02
CA GLY A 59 1.38 26.15 -1.40
C GLY A 59 2.76 25.73 -1.91
N ARG A 60 2.87 25.47 -3.22
CA ARG A 60 4.15 25.15 -3.86
C ARG A 60 5.09 26.34 -3.65
N LYS A 61 6.31 26.07 -3.17
CA LYS A 61 7.32 27.11 -2.99
C LYS A 61 7.63 27.74 -4.34
N VAL A 62 7.42 29.05 -4.44
CA VAL A 62 7.90 29.84 -5.57
C VAL A 62 9.40 30.01 -5.40
N THR A 63 10.13 29.66 -6.44
CA THR A 63 11.58 29.76 -6.48
C THR A 63 11.96 31.19 -6.86
N THR A 64 12.78 31.84 -6.03
CA THR A 64 13.29 33.20 -6.23
C THR A 64 14.54 33.27 -7.11
N ASN A 65 14.94 32.15 -7.74
CA ASN A 65 16.09 32.10 -8.64
C ASN A 65 15.86 33.00 -9.88
N PRO A 66 16.69 34.03 -10.11
CA PRO A 66 16.54 34.94 -11.25
C PRO A 66 16.67 34.25 -12.62
N LEU A 67 17.37 33.11 -12.70
CA LEU A 67 17.51 32.36 -13.96
C LEU A 67 16.17 31.83 -14.49
N HIS A 68 15.18 31.62 -13.62
CA HIS A 68 13.87 31.12 -14.04
C HIS A 68 13.07 32.11 -14.88
N GLN A 69 13.44 33.39 -14.91
CA GLN A 69 12.82 34.40 -15.78
C GLN A 69 13.08 34.13 -17.27
N LYS A 70 14.13 33.36 -17.59
CA LYS A 70 14.53 33.02 -18.96
C LYS A 70 13.87 31.74 -19.48
N LEU A 71 13.15 31.01 -18.64
CA LEU A 71 12.43 29.81 -19.06
C LEU A 71 11.19 30.19 -19.88
N PRO A 72 10.83 29.39 -20.91
CA PRO A 72 9.57 29.56 -21.62
C PRO A 72 8.41 29.51 -20.63
N ARG A 73 7.51 30.49 -20.71
CA ARG A 73 6.32 30.52 -19.85
C ARG A 73 5.29 29.52 -20.41
N PRO A 74 4.72 28.65 -19.57
CA PRO A 74 3.61 27.78 -19.96
C PRO A 74 2.33 28.57 -20.22
#